data_AF-W5M217-F1
#
_entry.id   AF-W5M217-F1
#
_cell.length_a   1.000
_cell.length_b   1.000
_cell.length_c   1.000
_cell.angle_alpha   90.00
_cell.angle_beta   90.00
_cell.angle_gamma   90.00
#
_symmetry.space_group_name_H-M   'P 1'
#
loop_
_entity.id
_entity.type
_entity.pdbx_description
1 polymer ?
#
loop_
_entity_poly.entity_id
_entity_poly.type
_entity_poly.pdbx_seq_one_letter_code
_entity_poly.pdbx_strand_id
1 'polypeptide(L)'
;MGLRSAQKKLFPLRGIDGVVALFEAELARAEPDLALLSLVLGFVEHFLAVNRVVPVNVPGVRFEPLDPGRPSSSSSCFPVVELGLVSALHARFTAQIRGAVDLSQYRRPAGGSGRELVKKVSDVIWNSLSRSYFKDRAHIQSLFSLITGTKLDSSGVAFAVVAACQVLGLQDVHLALSEDHAWVIFGKDGEETAEVTWHGKGNEDRRGQTVSAGVSERVRGRRGFEGSGGVTGQGVSDL
;
A
#
# COMPACT_ATOMS: atom_id res chain seq x y z
N MET A 1 14.28 -6.46 -12.32
CA MET A 1 14.42 -4.99 -12.35
C MET A 1 14.80 -4.46 -10.98
N GLY A 2 15.83 -3.61 -10.93
CA GLY A 2 16.13 -2.73 -9.81
C GLY A 2 15.99 -1.27 -10.25
N LEU A 3 16.36 -0.33 -9.40
CA LEU A 3 16.26 1.10 -9.69
C LEU A 3 16.97 1.47 -11.00
N ARG A 4 16.28 2.24 -11.84
CA ARG A 4 16.77 2.70 -13.15
C ARG A 4 17.75 3.85 -12.98
N SER A 5 18.65 4.05 -13.93
CA SER A 5 19.64 5.13 -13.87
C SER A 5 19.00 6.52 -13.77
N ALA A 6 17.85 6.76 -14.42
CA ALA A 6 17.11 8.02 -14.32
C ALA A 6 16.61 8.29 -12.89
N GLN A 7 16.05 7.27 -12.22
CA GLN A 7 15.61 7.35 -10.82
C GLN A 7 16.77 7.67 -9.89
N LYS A 8 17.90 6.97 -10.07
CA LYS A 8 19.10 7.13 -9.22
C LYS A 8 19.68 8.55 -9.27
N LYS A 9 19.57 9.25 -10.40
CA LYS A 9 20.09 10.62 -10.59
C LYS A 9 19.39 11.68 -9.76
N LEU A 10 18.18 11.41 -9.27
CA LEU A 10 17.40 12.34 -8.45
C LEU A 10 17.88 12.36 -6.98
N PHE A 11 18.64 11.34 -6.57
CA PHE A 11 19.17 11.23 -5.22
C PHE A 11 20.52 11.96 -5.09
N PRO A 12 20.85 12.47 -3.89
CA PRO A 12 20.06 12.41 -2.65
C PRO A 12 18.87 13.37 -2.66
N LEU A 13 17.75 12.97 -2.05
CA LEU A 13 16.59 13.85 -1.92
C LEU A 13 16.79 14.78 -0.72
N ARG A 14 16.74 16.09 -0.98
CA ARG A 14 16.93 17.15 0.00
C ARG A 14 15.67 18.01 0.03
N GLY A 15 15.11 18.18 1.23
CA GLY A 15 13.89 18.94 1.43
C GLY A 15 12.66 18.30 0.78
N ILE A 16 11.53 19.01 0.91
CA ILE A 16 10.23 18.57 0.37
C ILE A 16 10.26 18.58 -1.17
N ASP A 17 10.84 19.62 -1.77
CA ASP A 17 10.90 19.77 -3.24
C ASP A 17 11.66 18.63 -3.91
N GLY A 18 12.71 18.09 -3.27
CA GLY A 18 13.41 16.91 -3.76
C GLY A 18 12.51 15.67 -3.82
N VAL A 19 11.62 15.50 -2.83
CA VAL A 19 10.62 14.42 -2.85
C VAL A 19 9.58 14.68 -3.94
N VAL A 20 9.06 15.90 -4.05
CA VAL A 20 8.09 16.26 -5.10
C VAL A 20 8.66 15.98 -6.50
N ALA A 21 9.90 16.39 -6.77
CA ALA A 21 10.56 16.14 -8.05
C ALA A 21 10.70 14.64 -8.36
N LEU A 22 10.93 13.80 -7.35
CA LEU A 22 10.91 12.34 -7.53
C LEU A 22 9.52 11.83 -7.92
N PHE A 23 8.47 12.31 -7.25
CA PHE A 23 7.10 11.92 -7.56
C PHE A 23 6.67 12.37 -8.96
N GLU A 24 6.99 13.60 -9.35
CA GLU A 24 6.72 14.11 -10.71
C GLU A 24 7.43 13.27 -11.77
N ALA A 25 8.72 12.95 -11.55
CA ALA A 25 9.49 12.12 -12.46
C ALA A 25 8.95 10.69 -12.56
N GLU A 26 8.41 10.14 -11.47
CA GLU A 26 7.79 8.81 -11.49
C GLU A 26 6.41 8.80 -12.15
N LEU A 27 5.57 9.81 -11.87
CA LEU A 27 4.24 9.94 -12.44
C LEU A 27 4.26 10.21 -13.95
N ALA A 28 5.34 10.79 -14.48
CA ALA A 28 5.54 10.94 -15.93
C ALA A 28 5.80 9.61 -16.66
N ARG A 29 5.97 8.50 -15.92
CA ARG A 29 6.29 7.18 -16.49
C ARG A 29 5.00 6.39 -16.68
N ALA A 30 5.00 5.50 -17.68
CA ALA A 30 3.90 4.58 -17.90
C ALA A 30 3.62 3.67 -16.69
N GLU A 31 4.65 3.35 -15.92
CA GLU A 31 4.54 2.54 -14.71
C GLU A 31 5.45 3.15 -13.62
N PRO A 32 4.87 3.92 -12.66
CA PRO A 32 5.60 4.47 -11.53
C PRO A 32 5.99 3.37 -10.54
N ASP A 33 7.20 3.41 -10.00
CA ASP A 33 7.71 2.42 -9.03
C ASP A 33 7.09 2.65 -7.64
N LEU A 34 6.02 1.91 -7.34
CA LEU A 34 5.28 2.00 -6.09
C LEU A 34 6.17 1.67 -4.88
N ALA A 35 7.11 0.74 -5.07
CA ALA A 35 7.99 0.32 -3.99
C ALA A 35 8.97 1.42 -3.63
N LEU A 36 9.59 2.06 -4.64
CA LEU A 36 10.47 3.21 -4.44
C LEU A 36 9.76 4.36 -3.72
N LEU A 37 8.60 4.78 -4.23
CA LEU A 37 7.85 5.91 -3.69
C LEU A 37 7.41 5.66 -2.24
N SER A 38 6.90 4.46 -1.93
CA SER A 38 6.49 4.08 -0.57
C SER A 38 7.67 4.01 0.42
N LEU A 39 8.83 3.52 -0.02
CA LEU A 39 10.04 3.48 0.80
C LEU A 39 10.54 4.90 1.12
N VAL A 40 10.52 5.81 0.15
CA VAL A 40 10.91 7.22 0.35
C VAL A 40 9.97 7.91 1.34
N LEU A 41 8.65 7.81 1.13
CA LEU A 41 7.66 8.41 2.04
C LEU A 41 7.80 7.87 3.46
N GLY A 42 7.89 6.55 3.61
CA GLY A 42 8.03 5.92 4.91
C GLY A 42 9.33 6.29 5.63
N PHE A 43 10.44 6.45 4.90
CA PHE A 43 11.71 6.93 5.46
C PHE A 43 11.58 8.36 5.98
N VAL A 44 11.04 9.28 5.18
CA VAL A 44 10.86 10.69 5.56
C VAL A 44 9.90 10.80 6.74
N GLU A 45 8.76 10.11 6.69
CA GLU A 45 7.78 10.08 7.79
C GLU A 45 8.38 9.52 9.08
N HIS A 46 9.22 8.48 9.00
CA HIS A 46 9.86 7.92 10.17
C HIS A 46 10.65 8.98 10.95
N PHE A 47 11.47 9.76 10.27
CA PHE A 47 12.33 10.76 10.93
C PHE A 47 11.60 12.09 11.23
N LEU A 48 10.45 12.35 10.61
CA LEU A 48 9.66 13.55 10.89
C LEU A 48 8.55 13.35 11.93
N ALA A 49 8.04 12.12 12.09
CA ALA A 49 6.89 11.83 12.96
C ALA A 49 7.16 10.72 13.99
N VAL A 50 7.84 9.63 13.61
CA VAL A 50 8.02 8.46 14.49
C VAL A 50 9.17 8.66 15.48
N ASN A 51 10.34 9.04 14.98
CA ASN A 51 11.52 9.30 15.78
C ASN A 51 12.26 10.53 15.23
N ARG A 52 11.99 11.67 15.88
CA ARG A 52 12.54 12.99 15.50
C ARG A 52 13.93 13.25 16.09
N VAL A 53 14.47 12.31 16.87
CA VAL A 53 15.81 12.44 17.43
C VAL A 53 16.82 12.17 16.31
N VAL A 54 17.64 13.17 15.99
CA VAL A 54 18.72 13.02 15.01
C VAL A 54 19.73 11.99 15.53
N PRO A 55 19.88 10.83 14.88
CA PRO A 55 20.81 9.82 15.32
C PRO A 55 22.25 10.30 15.11
N VAL A 56 23.02 10.41 16.18
CA VAL A 56 24.45 10.81 16.14
C VAL A 56 25.38 9.64 15.82
N ASN A 57 24.90 8.41 15.94
CA ASN A 57 25.68 7.18 15.85
C ASN A 57 25.32 6.31 14.64
N VAL A 58 24.45 6.78 13.73
CA VAL A 58 24.04 6.03 12.54
C VAL A 58 24.71 6.62 11.31
N PRO A 59 25.82 6.03 10.82
CA PRO A 59 26.47 6.51 9.61
C PRO A 59 25.54 6.38 8.41
N GLY A 60 25.51 7.42 7.57
CA GLY A 60 24.70 7.45 6.34
C GLY A 60 23.29 8.05 6.50
N VAL A 61 22.84 8.35 7.73
CA VAL A 61 21.64 9.18 7.94
C VAL A 61 22.10 10.61 8.20
N ARG A 62 21.69 11.53 7.32
CA ARG A 62 22.07 12.95 7.38
C ARG A 62 20.82 13.81 7.46
N PHE A 63 20.93 14.94 8.13
CA PHE A 63 19.87 15.92 8.24
C PHE A 63 20.39 17.26 7.74
N GLU A 64 19.65 17.89 6.84
CA GLU A 64 19.96 19.22 6.32
C GLU A 64 18.98 20.24 6.89
N PRO A 65 19.45 21.43 7.32
CA PRO A 65 18.56 22.51 7.74
C PRO A 65 17.77 23.00 6.53
N LEU A 66 16.45 23.18 6.70
CA LEU A 66 15.60 23.73 5.64
C LEU A 66 15.88 25.23 5.42
N ASP A 67 16.24 25.95 6.47
CA ASP A 67 16.62 27.37 6.43
C ASP A 67 18.03 27.58 7.00
N PRO A 68 19.08 27.59 6.16
CA PRO A 68 20.46 27.72 6.62
C PRO A 68 20.77 29.07 7.29
N GLY A 69 19.93 30.09 7.08
CA GLY A 69 20.09 31.43 7.65
C GLY A 69 19.40 31.67 8.99
N ARG A 70 18.66 30.69 9.54
CA ARG A 70 17.91 30.83 10.79
C ARG A 70 18.74 30.30 11.98
N PRO A 71 18.69 30.94 13.16
CA PRO A 71 19.36 30.42 14.35
C PRO A 71 18.88 28.99 14.68
N SER A 72 19.85 28.15 15.09
CA SER A 72 19.72 26.70 15.27
C SER A 72 18.64 26.26 16.27
N SER A 73 18.20 27.17 17.14
CA SER A 73 17.09 26.96 18.08
C SER A 73 15.71 26.88 17.40
N SER A 74 15.62 27.22 16.11
CA SER A 74 14.35 27.32 15.37
C SER A 74 14.40 26.75 13.94
N SER A 75 15.52 26.14 13.55
CA SER A 75 15.73 25.58 12.22
C SER A 75 15.16 24.15 12.15
N SER A 76 14.09 23.97 11.37
CA SER A 76 13.60 22.65 11.01
C SER A 76 14.64 21.92 10.15
N CYS A 77 14.85 20.64 10.42
CA CYS A 77 15.74 19.79 9.66
C CYS A 77 14.95 18.77 8.83
N PHE A 78 15.50 18.41 7.67
CA PHE A 78 14.94 17.41 6.79
C PHE A 78 15.86 16.18 6.72
N PRO A 79 15.32 14.95 6.86
CA PRO A 79 16.10 13.73 6.71
C PRO A 79 16.49 13.55 5.23
N VAL A 80 17.78 13.69 4.93
CA VAL A 80 18.31 13.49 3.58
C VAL A 80 18.14 12.04 3.18
N VAL A 81 17.46 11.81 2.07
CA VAL A 81 17.22 10.47 1.57
C VAL A 81 18.39 10.07 0.67
N GLU A 82 19.32 9.29 1.22
CA GLU A 82 20.51 8.83 0.50
C GLU A 82 20.20 7.65 -0.43
N LEU A 83 20.79 7.67 -1.64
CA LEU A 83 20.54 6.63 -2.64
C LEU A 83 20.88 5.23 -2.13
N GLY A 84 21.99 5.08 -1.42
CA GLY A 84 22.47 3.80 -0.92
C GLY A 84 21.48 3.13 0.03
N LEU A 85 20.85 3.93 0.91
CA LEU A 85 19.89 3.45 1.90
C LEU A 85 18.60 2.98 1.21
N VAL A 86 18.02 3.83 0.35
CA VAL A 86 16.79 3.48 -0.38
C VAL A 86 17.00 2.32 -1.35
N SER A 87 18.15 2.29 -2.03
CA SER A 87 18.50 1.17 -2.93
C SER A 87 18.61 -0.15 -2.17
N ALA A 88 19.18 -0.15 -0.97
CA ALA A 88 19.28 -1.35 -0.14
C ALA A 88 17.90 -1.84 0.33
N LEU A 89 17.01 -0.92 0.74
CA LEU A 89 15.64 -1.27 1.14
C LEU A 89 14.82 -1.81 -0.05
N HIS A 90 14.93 -1.16 -1.21
CA HIS A 90 14.25 -1.58 -2.44
C HIS A 90 14.74 -2.95 -2.91
N ALA A 91 16.05 -3.17 -2.88
CA ALA A 91 16.65 -4.46 -3.20
C ALA A 91 16.20 -5.56 -2.23
N ARG A 92 16.12 -5.26 -0.93
CA ARG A 92 15.64 -6.21 0.09
C ARG A 92 14.18 -6.62 -0.15
N PHE A 93 13.28 -5.66 -0.37
CA PHE A 93 11.88 -5.95 -0.72
C PHE A 93 11.80 -6.78 -2.00
N THR A 94 12.49 -6.35 -3.05
CA THR A 94 12.48 -7.04 -4.35
C THR A 94 13.00 -8.47 -4.26
N ALA A 95 14.09 -8.69 -3.52
CA ALA A 95 14.67 -10.02 -3.32
C ALA A 95 13.74 -10.94 -2.53
N GLN A 96 13.08 -10.42 -1.49
CA GLN A 96 12.10 -11.16 -0.69
C GLN A 96 10.93 -11.64 -1.57
N ILE A 97 10.37 -10.77 -2.41
CA ILE A 97 9.24 -11.15 -3.28
C ILE A 97 9.68 -12.14 -4.36
N ARG A 98 10.76 -11.85 -5.09
CA ARG A 98 11.24 -12.74 -6.18
C ARG A 98 11.75 -14.08 -5.68
N GLY A 99 12.30 -14.13 -4.46
CA GLY A 99 12.75 -15.39 -3.86
C GLY A 99 11.61 -16.27 -3.34
N ALA A 100 10.45 -15.69 -3.03
CA ALA A 100 9.32 -16.41 -2.45
C ALA A 100 8.24 -16.83 -3.47
N VAL A 101 8.25 -16.23 -4.67
CA VAL A 101 7.26 -16.48 -5.73
C VAL A 101 7.96 -16.93 -7.01
N ASP A 102 7.85 -18.22 -7.30
CA ASP A 102 8.32 -18.80 -8.56
C ASP A 102 7.23 -18.70 -9.63
N LEU A 103 7.38 -17.75 -10.55
CA LEU A 103 6.41 -17.49 -11.62
C LEU A 103 6.25 -18.67 -12.59
N SER A 104 7.19 -19.61 -12.66
CA SER A 104 7.09 -20.78 -13.55
C SER A 104 5.99 -21.75 -13.11
N GLN A 105 5.61 -21.72 -11.83
CA GLN A 105 4.55 -22.56 -11.26
C GLN A 105 3.14 -22.02 -11.55
N TYR A 106 3.03 -20.79 -12.05
CA TYR A 106 1.76 -20.12 -12.28
C TYR A 106 1.58 -19.88 -13.78
N ARG A 107 0.67 -20.65 -14.41
CA ARG A 107 0.23 -20.31 -15.76
C ARG A 107 -0.44 -18.95 -15.73
N ARG A 108 -0.06 -18.10 -16.67
CA ARG A 108 -0.74 -16.83 -16.97
C ARG A 108 -1.65 -17.09 -18.16
N PRO A 109 -2.98 -17.19 -17.97
CA PRO A 109 -3.91 -17.23 -19.09
C PRO A 109 -3.70 -16.01 -19.99
N ALA A 110 -4.12 -16.08 -21.25
CA ALA A 110 -4.05 -14.95 -22.18
C ALA A 110 -4.79 -13.68 -21.67
N GLY A 111 -5.55 -13.78 -20.57
CA GLY A 111 -6.27 -12.69 -19.91
C GLY A 111 -5.67 -12.18 -18.59
N GLY A 112 -4.42 -12.48 -18.23
CA GLY A 112 -3.78 -11.84 -17.06
C GLY A 112 -3.30 -12.79 -15.97
N SER A 113 -3.23 -12.30 -14.73
CA SER A 113 -2.76 -13.04 -13.56
C SER A 113 -3.87 -13.93 -12.98
N GLY A 114 -3.53 -15.16 -12.57
CA GLY A 114 -4.48 -16.06 -11.91
C GLY A 114 -4.69 -15.73 -10.43
N ARG A 115 -5.85 -16.12 -9.88
CA ARG A 115 -6.20 -15.91 -8.47
C ARG A 115 -5.20 -16.57 -7.52
N GLU A 116 -4.69 -17.75 -7.87
CA GLU A 116 -3.72 -18.50 -7.09
C GLU A 116 -2.38 -17.75 -6.97
N LEU A 117 -1.98 -17.05 -8.04
CA LEU A 117 -0.77 -16.21 -8.03
C LEU A 117 -0.96 -14.99 -7.12
N VAL A 118 -2.10 -14.30 -7.25
CA VAL A 118 -2.42 -13.13 -6.38
C VAL A 118 -2.50 -13.55 -4.92
N LYS A 119 -3.17 -14.68 -4.62
CA LYS A 119 -3.23 -15.28 -3.29
C LYS A 119 -1.83 -15.60 -2.76
N LYS A 120 -0.96 -16.19 -3.59
CA LYS A 120 0.43 -16.49 -3.20
C LYS A 120 1.19 -15.23 -2.80
N VAL A 121 1.10 -14.15 -3.59
CA VAL A 121 1.74 -12.86 -3.27
C VAL A 121 1.18 -12.31 -1.95
N SER A 122 -0.13 -12.34 -1.77
CA SER A 122 -0.80 -11.97 -0.51
C SER A 122 -0.27 -12.78 0.68
N ASP A 123 -0.08 -14.09 0.53
CA ASP A 123 0.46 -14.94 1.60
C ASP A 123 1.93 -14.64 1.90
N VAL A 124 2.74 -14.27 0.90
CA VAL A 124 4.12 -13.82 1.13
C VAL A 124 4.14 -12.56 1.99
N ILE A 125 3.33 -11.55 1.66
CA ILE A 125 3.25 -10.31 2.46
C ILE A 125 2.75 -10.63 3.86
N TRP A 126 1.65 -11.37 3.98
CA TRP A 126 1.05 -11.73 5.27
C TRP A 126 2.00 -12.47 6.20
N ASN A 127 2.68 -13.50 5.70
CA ASN A 127 3.59 -14.32 6.50
C ASN A 127 4.87 -13.56 6.87
N SER A 128 5.12 -12.42 6.24
CA SER A 128 6.24 -11.53 6.58
C SER A 128 5.90 -10.56 7.71
N LEU A 129 4.63 -10.46 8.12
CA LEU A 129 4.21 -9.58 9.21
C LEU A 129 4.47 -10.22 10.58
N SER A 130 4.79 -9.38 11.56
CA SER A 130 4.85 -9.75 12.97
C SER A 130 3.52 -10.36 13.42
N ARG A 131 3.56 -11.48 14.15
CA ARG A 131 2.33 -12.17 14.61
C ARG A 131 1.48 -11.36 15.59
N SER A 132 2.10 -10.43 16.32
CA SER A 132 1.43 -9.60 17.31
C SER A 132 1.95 -8.17 17.26
N TYR A 133 1.08 -7.25 16.85
CA TYR A 133 1.27 -5.82 16.96
C TYR A 133 -0.09 -5.13 16.95
N PHE A 134 -0.14 -3.89 17.45
CA PHE A 134 -1.33 -3.06 17.38
C PHE A 134 -1.59 -2.64 15.93
N LYS A 135 -2.63 -3.21 15.32
CA LYS A 135 -3.02 -2.98 13.92
C LYS A 135 -3.47 -1.54 13.65
N ASP A 136 -3.92 -0.84 14.69
CA ASP A 136 -4.37 0.56 14.64
C ASP A 136 -3.24 1.56 15.01
N ARG A 137 -1.98 1.10 15.05
CA ARG A 137 -0.84 1.98 15.34
C ARG A 137 -0.60 2.90 14.14
N ALA A 138 -0.33 4.17 14.39
CA ALA A 138 0.09 5.08 13.33
C ALA A 138 1.46 4.70 12.75
N HIS A 139 1.74 5.17 11.52
CA HIS A 139 3.05 5.10 10.87
C HIS A 139 3.51 3.68 10.49
N ILE A 140 2.56 2.78 10.23
CA ILE A 140 2.83 1.42 9.74
C ILE A 140 2.19 1.15 8.38
N GLN A 141 1.88 2.15 7.58
CA GLN A 141 1.19 2.02 6.29
C GLN A 141 2.14 1.79 5.09
N SER A 142 3.44 2.07 5.26
CA SER A 142 4.41 2.09 4.16
C SER A 142 5.26 0.81 4.06
N LEU A 143 5.83 0.56 2.88
CA LEU A 143 6.81 -0.53 2.70
C LEU A 143 8.06 -0.33 3.57
N PHE A 144 8.36 0.91 3.98
CA PHE A 144 9.43 1.16 4.94
C PHE A 144 9.13 0.48 6.28
N SER A 145 7.90 0.60 6.79
CA SER A 145 7.46 -0.11 8.00
C SER A 145 7.47 -1.63 7.81
N LEU A 146 7.09 -2.14 6.64
CA LEU A 146 7.16 -3.56 6.34
C LEU A 146 8.61 -4.07 6.44
N ILE A 147 9.55 -3.42 5.77
CA ILE A 147 10.94 -3.89 5.66
C ILE A 147 11.74 -3.68 6.96
N THR A 148 11.51 -2.58 7.66
CA THR A 148 12.27 -2.25 8.88
C THR A 148 11.62 -2.83 10.14
N GLY A 149 10.28 -2.90 10.17
CA GLY A 149 9.52 -3.21 11.37
C GLY A 149 8.62 -4.44 11.27
N THR A 150 8.44 -5.04 10.08
CA THR A 150 7.51 -6.16 9.80
C THR A 150 6.07 -5.87 10.22
N LYS A 151 5.62 -4.62 10.09
CA LYS A 151 4.27 -4.18 10.50
C LYS A 151 3.59 -3.45 9.35
N LEU A 152 2.33 -3.79 9.11
CA LEU A 152 1.45 -3.09 8.19
C LEU A 152 0.06 -2.89 8.79
N ASP A 153 -0.59 -1.76 8.54
CA ASP A 153 -2.03 -1.65 8.77
C ASP A 153 -2.82 -2.36 7.65
N SER A 154 -4.16 -2.37 7.76
CA SER A 154 -5.01 -3.13 6.83
C SER A 154 -4.80 -2.71 5.37
N SER A 155 -4.90 -1.42 5.07
CA SER A 155 -4.73 -0.90 3.71
C SER A 155 -3.27 -0.96 3.25
N GLY A 156 -2.30 -0.80 4.15
CA GLY A 156 -0.88 -1.00 3.88
C GLY A 156 -0.56 -2.41 3.37
N VAL A 157 -1.24 -3.44 3.88
CA VAL A 157 -1.12 -4.81 3.34
C VAL A 157 -1.61 -4.90 1.90
N ALA A 158 -2.78 -4.34 1.60
CA ALA A 158 -3.30 -4.35 0.23
C ALA A 158 -2.38 -3.60 -0.74
N PHE A 159 -1.88 -2.43 -0.34
CA PHE A 159 -0.88 -1.68 -1.10
C PHE A 159 0.41 -2.48 -1.32
N ALA A 160 0.91 -3.15 -0.28
CA ALA A 160 2.13 -3.96 -0.38
C ALA A 160 1.98 -5.15 -1.33
N VAL A 161 0.79 -5.75 -1.40
CA VAL A 161 0.48 -6.80 -2.39
C VAL A 161 0.56 -6.25 -3.81
N VAL A 162 -0.03 -5.09 -4.09
CA VAL A 162 0.04 -4.46 -5.41
C VAL A 162 1.48 -4.10 -5.80
N ALA A 163 2.26 -3.53 -4.87
CA ALA A 163 3.67 -3.24 -5.11
C ALA A 163 4.50 -4.52 -5.35
N ALA A 164 4.21 -5.61 -4.65
CA ALA A 164 4.86 -6.90 -4.88
C ALA A 164 4.48 -7.51 -6.24
N CYS A 165 3.22 -7.40 -6.65
CA CYS A 165 2.76 -7.79 -7.99
C CYS A 165 3.48 -6.98 -9.08
N GLN A 166 3.64 -5.66 -8.90
CA GLN A 166 4.43 -4.81 -9.80
C GLN A 166 5.88 -5.29 -9.90
N VAL A 167 6.53 -5.64 -8.79
CA VAL A 167 7.91 -6.17 -8.76
C VAL A 167 8.08 -7.45 -9.58
N LEU A 168 7.03 -8.27 -9.65
CA LEU A 168 6.93 -9.50 -10.42
C LEU A 168 6.51 -9.28 -11.89
N GLY A 169 6.18 -8.04 -12.28
CA GLY A 169 5.72 -7.70 -13.64
C GLY A 169 4.25 -8.07 -13.90
N LEU A 170 3.43 -8.09 -12.85
CA LEU A 170 1.99 -8.34 -12.92
C LEU A 170 1.25 -7.01 -13.00
N GLN A 171 1.24 -6.43 -14.21
CA GLN A 171 0.69 -5.09 -14.48
C GLN A 171 -0.84 -5.02 -14.43
N ASP A 172 -1.52 -6.17 -14.45
CA ASP A 172 -2.99 -6.26 -14.39
C ASP A 172 -3.54 -6.17 -12.97
N VAL A 173 -2.68 -6.29 -11.94
CA VAL A 173 -3.12 -6.26 -10.54
C VAL A 173 -3.12 -4.83 -10.01
N HIS A 174 -4.29 -4.32 -9.64
CA HIS A 174 -4.47 -2.96 -9.15
C HIS A 174 -5.14 -2.91 -7.78
N LEU A 175 -4.93 -1.81 -7.06
CA LEU A 175 -5.56 -1.55 -5.77
C LEU A 175 -7.00 -1.10 -5.97
N ALA A 176 -7.92 -1.70 -5.21
CA ALA A 176 -9.29 -1.23 -5.09
C ALA A 176 -9.56 -0.78 -3.65
N LEU A 177 -10.32 0.31 -3.52
CA LEU A 177 -10.58 0.99 -2.26
C LEU A 177 -12.08 1.25 -2.11
N SER A 178 -12.63 0.96 -0.93
CA SER A 178 -13.84 1.60 -0.43
C SER A 178 -13.45 2.73 0.53
N GLU A 179 -14.44 3.33 1.21
CA GLU A 179 -14.20 4.33 2.25
C GLU A 179 -13.51 3.75 3.49
N ASP A 180 -13.62 2.43 3.73
CA ASP A 180 -13.22 1.74 4.96
C ASP A 180 -12.39 0.47 4.74
N HIS A 181 -12.18 0.02 3.50
CA HIS A 181 -11.53 -1.25 3.17
C HIS A 181 -10.71 -1.19 1.89
N ALA A 182 -9.77 -2.13 1.73
CA ALA A 182 -8.92 -2.25 0.57
C ALA A 182 -8.76 -3.70 0.12
N TRP A 183 -8.82 -3.94 -1.19
CA TRP A 183 -8.60 -5.25 -1.81
C TRP A 183 -7.89 -5.07 -3.16
N VAL A 184 -7.73 -6.15 -3.94
CA VAL A 184 -7.13 -6.05 -5.28
C VAL A 184 -8.10 -6.48 -6.37
N ILE A 185 -7.97 -5.84 -7.53
CA ILE A 185 -8.61 -6.23 -8.78
C ILE A 185 -7.54 -6.71 -9.76
N PHE A 186 -7.86 -7.68 -10.61
CA PHE A 186 -6.91 -8.29 -11.53
C PHE A 186 -7.60 -9.01 -12.69
N GLY A 187 -6.81 -9.66 -13.55
CA GLY A 187 -7.34 -10.42 -14.68
C GLY A 187 -7.76 -9.53 -15.84
N LYS A 188 -8.54 -10.08 -16.76
CA LYS A 188 -8.91 -9.39 -18.00
C LYS A 188 -9.83 -8.23 -17.63
N ASP A 189 -9.48 -7.03 -18.08
CA ASP A 189 -10.26 -5.80 -17.85
C ASP A 189 -10.51 -5.47 -16.36
N GLY A 190 -9.76 -6.10 -15.43
CA GLY A 190 -9.92 -5.91 -13.98
C GLY A 190 -11.18 -6.54 -13.38
N GLU A 191 -11.77 -7.54 -14.04
CA GLU A 191 -13.04 -8.14 -13.62
C GLU A 191 -12.93 -9.03 -12.36
N GLU A 192 -11.74 -9.58 -12.08
CA GLU A 192 -11.52 -10.44 -10.92
C GLU A 192 -11.20 -9.62 -9.68
N THR A 193 -11.71 -10.06 -8.53
CA THR A 193 -11.47 -9.41 -7.22
C THR A 193 -10.93 -10.41 -6.22
N ALA A 194 -9.99 -10.00 -5.37
CA ALA A 194 -9.52 -10.82 -4.26
C ALA A 194 -9.29 -9.99 -2.99
N GLU A 195 -9.85 -10.47 -1.89
CA GLU A 195 -9.48 -10.05 -0.55
C GLU A 195 -8.00 -10.40 -0.29
N VAL A 196 -7.22 -9.46 0.23
CA VAL A 196 -5.78 -9.65 0.50
C VAL A 196 -5.37 -9.21 1.90
N THR A 197 -6.28 -8.59 2.63
CA THR A 197 -6.06 -8.07 3.98
C THR A 197 -7.25 -8.39 4.88
N TRP A 198 -7.16 -8.04 6.16
CA TRP A 198 -8.26 -8.14 7.11
C TRP A 198 -9.15 -6.88 7.05
N HIS A 199 -10.43 -7.02 7.40
CA HIS A 199 -11.35 -5.90 7.63
C HIS A 199 -11.87 -5.93 9.08
N GLY A 200 -11.71 -4.82 9.80
CA GLY A 200 -12.16 -4.70 11.20
C GLY A 200 -11.43 -5.63 12.19
N LYS A 201 -12.12 -5.97 13.30
CA LYS A 201 -11.59 -6.78 14.42
C LYS A 201 -12.00 -8.26 14.38
N GLY A 202 -12.68 -8.69 13.31
CA GLY A 202 -13.11 -10.08 13.13
C GLY A 202 -11.95 -11.00 12.81
N ASN A 203 -12.06 -12.28 13.22
CA ASN A 203 -11.05 -13.31 13.00
C ASN A 203 -11.25 -14.10 11.69
N GLU A 204 -12.21 -13.74 10.85
CA GLU A 204 -12.43 -14.43 9.57
C GLU A 204 -11.37 -14.00 8.55
N ASP A 205 -10.46 -14.91 8.23
CA ASP A 205 -9.54 -14.76 7.11
C ASP A 205 -10.29 -14.97 5.80
N ARG A 206 -10.71 -13.87 5.17
CA ARG A 206 -11.39 -13.88 3.88
C ARG A 206 -10.41 -13.80 2.70
N ARG A 207 -9.09 -13.81 2.93
CA ARG A 207 -8.11 -13.61 1.86
C ARG A 207 -8.25 -14.66 0.76
N GLY A 208 -8.20 -14.21 -0.50
CA GLY A 208 -8.41 -15.02 -1.69
C GLY A 208 -9.85 -15.09 -2.18
N GLN A 209 -10.83 -14.75 -1.33
CA GLN A 209 -12.24 -14.75 -1.71
C GLN A 209 -12.60 -13.53 -2.56
N THR A 210 -13.67 -13.64 -3.33
CA THR A 210 -14.24 -12.53 -4.11
C THR A 210 -14.96 -11.55 -3.18
N VAL A 211 -15.05 -10.27 -3.55
CA VAL A 211 -15.82 -9.28 -2.76
C VAL A 211 -17.33 -9.29 -3.05
N SER A 212 -17.80 -10.10 -4.01
CA SER A 212 -19.20 -10.13 -4.50
C SER A 212 -20.24 -10.40 -3.41
N ALA A 213 -19.90 -11.17 -2.37
CA ALA A 213 -20.79 -11.43 -1.23
C ALA A 213 -21.08 -10.13 -0.45
N GLY A 214 -20.04 -9.35 -0.13
CA GLY A 214 -20.19 -8.07 0.59
C GLY A 214 -20.96 -7.01 -0.21
N VAL A 215 -20.78 -7.00 -1.54
CA VAL A 215 -21.56 -6.12 -2.43
C VAL A 215 -23.04 -6.54 -2.44
N SER A 216 -23.32 -7.84 -2.52
CA SER A 216 -24.70 -8.37 -2.61
C SER A 216 -25.50 -8.21 -1.32
N GLU A 217 -24.87 -8.37 -0.16
CA GLU A 217 -25.51 -8.20 1.15
C GLU A 217 -26.01 -6.76 1.37
N ARG A 218 -25.21 -5.75 0.99
CA ARG A 218 -25.60 -4.34 1.11
C ARG A 218 -26.67 -3.93 0.08
N VAL A 219 -26.66 -4.52 -1.12
CA VAL A 219 -27.70 -4.30 -2.15
C VAL A 219 -29.05 -4.89 -1.72
N ARG A 220 -29.07 -5.99 -0.96
CA ARG A 220 -30.30 -6.49 -0.33
C ARG A 220 -30.78 -5.58 0.81
N GLY A 221 -29.86 -5.06 1.63
CA GLY A 221 -30.19 -4.12 2.71
C GLY A 221 -30.80 -2.81 2.22
N ARG A 222 -30.33 -2.25 1.10
CA ARG A 222 -30.93 -1.04 0.48
C ARG A 222 -32.29 -1.31 -0.16
N ARG A 223 -32.48 -2.48 -0.79
CA ARG A 223 -33.80 -2.86 -1.33
C ARG A 223 -34.86 -3.17 -0.26
N GLY A 224 -34.45 -3.39 0.98
CA GLY A 224 -35.36 -3.58 2.11
C GLY A 224 -35.97 -2.28 2.68
N PHE A 225 -35.48 -1.10 2.28
CA PHE A 225 -35.95 0.19 2.81
C PHE A 225 -36.99 0.90 1.93
N GLU A 226 -37.20 0.46 0.68
CA GLU A 226 -38.18 1.03 -0.25
C GLU A 226 -39.49 0.22 -0.37
N GLY A 227 -39.74 -0.74 0.53
CA GLY A 227 -40.82 -1.73 0.38
C GLY A 227 -41.91 -1.75 1.47
N SER A 228 -42.01 -0.75 2.34
CA SER A 228 -42.95 -0.76 3.48
C SER A 228 -43.78 0.52 3.58
N GLY A 229 -44.37 0.94 2.46
CA GLY A 229 -45.34 2.05 2.38
C GLY A 229 -46.73 1.54 1.96
N GLY A 230 -47.28 0.56 2.69
CA GLY A 230 -48.64 0.08 2.47
C GLY A 230 -49.66 1.11 2.93
N VAL A 231 -50.28 1.80 1.96
CA VAL A 231 -51.38 2.75 2.14
C VAL A 231 -52.61 2.02 2.70
N THR A 232 -52.95 2.26 3.96
CA THR A 232 -54.28 1.92 4.51
C THR A 232 -55.27 3.03 4.15
N GLY A 233 -56.01 2.83 3.06
CA GLY A 233 -57.21 3.62 2.76
C GLY A 233 -58.40 3.10 3.57
N GLN A 234 -58.78 3.82 4.62
CA GLN A 234 -60.10 3.65 5.25
C GLN A 234 -61.11 4.54 4.51
N GLY A 235 -62.04 3.89 3.80
CA GLY A 235 -63.22 4.53 3.25
C GLY A 235 -64.19 4.88 4.37
N VAL A 236 -64.53 6.16 4.46
CA VAL A 236 -65.69 6.66 5.18
C VAL A 236 -66.83 6.72 4.15
N SER A 237 -67.89 5.96 4.40
CA SER A 237 -69.16 6.07 3.68
C SER A 237 -70.28 6.19 4.71
N ASP A 238 -71.02 7.28 4.58
CA ASP A 238 -72.14 7.70 5.41
C ASP A 238 -73.25 6.64 5.50
N LEU A 239 -73.80 6.47 6.71
CA LEU A 239 -75.23 6.43 7.06
C LEU A 239 -75.41 6.29 8.58
#